data_AF-A0A1P8RTX0-F1
#
_entry.id   AF-A0A1P8RTX0-F1
#
_cell.length_a   1.000
_cell.length_b   1.000
_cell.length_c   1.000
_cell.angle_alpha   90.00
_cell.angle_beta   90.00
_cell.angle_gamma   90.00
#
_symmetry.space_group_name_H-M   'P 1'
#
loop_
_entity.id
_entity.type
_entity.pdbx_description
1 polymer ?
#
loop_
_entity_poly.entity_id
_entity_poly.type
_entity_poly.pdbx_seq_one_letter_code
_entity_poly.pdbx_strand_id
1 'polypeptide(L)'
;MKYSIAMTENVNRIFFEHLIREDGQEDLCFAFYKLSTGKSRQTGVINEVILPEFEDRNVHGNVSFNSVYFDKVTSYALANNLGICFIHSHPYPGWQGMSFDDIEAEKMLAPRVKAVTGLPLIGMTIGTDNYWSARFWIKEAPNTYERYWCESVRIVGKSLKSYFCNKILPESDFGEEFKRTISSWGDSKQQEISRLKIGIVGLGSVGSIVAEALLRTGVKNLTFIDFDLVELKNLDRLLAVNRVDVGKYKVDVLKERLLNTELISDLSINAVPYSITEKEGQEAALDCDILFSCVDMPLPRYTLDCLSFANLIPVIDGGIDTNPKEDLSNLDQSRWKAHTIGPDRICMQCLGQYKPEDASLELSGELDNPNYIKGLPKNHFVNRGENVFGFSLSLAGMEIQQFLSLILKPRGIYYGPKEMDFNTGNIDFDFDNECKQDCSISQGLLGSADETNKSLIMNHLAAENSRIKHENSILNKKNRGFYSFLKESINSLFSF
;
A
#
# COMPACT_ATOMS: atom_id res chain seq x y z
N MET A 1 -14.26 -0.82 12.16
CA MET A 1 -13.81 -0.66 10.76
C MET A 1 -13.51 0.80 10.52
N LYS A 2 -12.37 1.13 9.89
CA LYS A 2 -12.04 2.48 9.40
C LYS A 2 -12.47 2.59 7.94
N TYR A 3 -12.74 3.80 7.46
CA TYR A 3 -13.17 4.03 6.08
C TYR A 3 -12.25 5.02 5.38
N SER A 4 -12.03 4.83 4.08
CA SER A 4 -11.30 5.79 3.23
C SER A 4 -11.84 5.77 1.80
N ILE A 5 -11.40 6.72 0.97
CA ILE A 5 -11.70 6.76 -0.47
C ILE A 5 -10.40 6.81 -1.25
N ALA A 6 -10.37 6.14 -2.41
CA ALA A 6 -9.30 6.27 -3.40
C ALA A 6 -9.89 6.55 -4.78
N MET A 7 -9.27 7.45 -5.54
CA MET A 7 -9.63 7.71 -6.93
C MET A 7 -8.39 8.08 -7.75
N THR A 8 -8.49 7.98 -9.07
CA THR A 8 -7.40 8.38 -9.96
C THR A 8 -7.31 9.90 -10.11
N GLU A 9 -6.15 10.41 -10.53
CA GLU A 9 -6.00 11.84 -10.90
C GLU A 9 -6.99 12.25 -11.99
N ASN A 10 -7.28 11.36 -12.96
CA ASN A 10 -8.25 11.62 -14.02
C ASN A 10 -9.68 11.78 -13.48
N VAL A 11 -10.14 10.87 -12.60
CA VAL A 11 -11.46 10.97 -11.95
C VAL A 11 -11.57 12.26 -11.14
N ASN A 12 -10.54 12.58 -10.35
CA ASN A 12 -10.50 13.82 -9.58
C ASN A 12 -10.59 15.07 -10.47
N ARG A 13 -9.95 15.06 -11.64
CA ARG A 13 -10.01 16.16 -12.61
C ARG A 13 -11.43 16.35 -13.15
N ILE A 14 -12.13 15.26 -13.51
CA ILE A 14 -13.53 15.31 -13.96
C ILE A 14 -14.43 15.93 -12.88
N PHE A 15 -14.27 15.51 -11.62
CA PHE A 15 -15.03 16.11 -10.52
C PHE A 15 -14.73 17.61 -10.35
N PHE A 16 -13.47 18.00 -10.41
CA PHE A 16 -13.07 19.38 -10.26
C PHE A 16 -13.66 20.28 -11.37
N GLU A 17 -13.54 19.85 -12.64
CA GLU A 17 -14.05 20.58 -13.80
C GLU A 17 -15.59 20.75 -13.76
N HIS A 18 -16.31 19.83 -13.12
CA HIS A 18 -17.77 19.86 -13.01
C HIS A 18 -18.28 20.57 -11.75
N LEU A 19 -17.73 20.24 -10.57
CA LEU A 19 -18.29 20.65 -9.27
C LEU A 19 -17.89 22.06 -8.84
N ILE A 20 -16.73 22.57 -9.29
CA ILE A 20 -16.26 23.90 -8.94
C ILE A 20 -16.69 24.88 -10.03
N ARG A 21 -17.74 25.66 -9.74
CA ARG A 21 -18.36 26.59 -10.69
C ARG A 21 -17.83 28.01 -10.54
N GLU A 22 -17.68 28.71 -11.66
CA GLU A 22 -17.24 30.11 -11.68
C GLU A 22 -18.26 31.07 -11.02
N ASP A 23 -19.55 30.72 -11.04
CA ASP A 23 -20.63 31.49 -10.42
C ASP A 23 -20.74 31.28 -8.89
N GLY A 24 -19.91 30.39 -8.33
CA GLY A 24 -19.88 30.07 -6.91
C GLY A 24 -21.10 29.29 -6.40
N GLN A 25 -22.00 28.83 -7.29
CA GLN A 25 -23.10 27.95 -6.92
C GLN A 25 -22.57 26.53 -6.64
N GLU A 26 -23.29 25.78 -5.81
CA GLU A 26 -23.02 24.36 -5.60
C GLU A 26 -23.48 23.55 -6.82
N ASP A 27 -22.77 22.46 -7.10
CA ASP A 27 -23.15 21.46 -8.09
C ASP A 27 -23.09 20.06 -7.47
N LEU A 28 -23.68 19.08 -8.15
CA LEU A 28 -23.67 17.69 -7.73
C LEU A 28 -23.43 16.74 -8.91
N CYS A 29 -22.99 15.53 -8.58
CA CYS A 29 -22.95 14.41 -9.51
C CYS A 29 -22.99 13.09 -8.74
N PHE A 30 -22.99 11.97 -9.48
CA PHE A 30 -22.80 10.65 -8.90
C PHE A 30 -21.54 10.01 -9.46
N ALA A 31 -21.00 9.07 -8.71
CA ALA A 31 -19.91 8.22 -9.16
C ALA A 31 -20.13 6.79 -8.69
N PHE A 32 -19.35 5.88 -9.23
CA PHE A 32 -19.43 4.48 -8.89
C PHE A 32 -18.14 4.00 -8.24
N TYR A 33 -18.28 3.07 -7.30
CA TYR A 33 -17.15 2.53 -6.57
C TYR A 33 -17.23 1.02 -6.41
N LYS A 34 -16.06 0.40 -6.26
CA LYS A 34 -15.91 -0.96 -5.74
C LYS A 34 -15.26 -0.92 -4.36
N LEU A 35 -15.58 -1.90 -3.53
CA LEU A 35 -14.96 -2.01 -2.20
C LEU A 35 -13.59 -2.68 -2.32
N SER A 36 -12.62 -2.09 -1.63
CA SER A 36 -11.37 -2.73 -1.24
C SER A 36 -11.40 -2.94 0.27
N THR A 37 -11.38 -4.21 0.70
CA THR A 37 -11.55 -4.59 2.11
C THR A 37 -10.25 -5.15 2.67
N GLY A 38 -9.58 -4.36 3.50
CA GLY A 38 -8.47 -4.81 4.33
C GLY A 38 -8.94 -5.36 5.68
N LYS A 39 -7.97 -5.61 6.57
CA LYS A 39 -8.23 -6.18 7.90
C LYS A 39 -9.02 -5.22 8.79
N SER A 40 -8.70 -3.93 8.71
CA SER A 40 -9.24 -2.90 9.59
C SER A 40 -9.75 -1.66 8.86
N ARG A 41 -9.55 -1.59 7.53
CA ARG A 41 -10.01 -0.50 6.67
C ARG A 41 -10.82 -1.02 5.48
N GLN A 42 -11.91 -0.32 5.18
CA GLN A 42 -12.59 -0.42 3.89
C GLN A 42 -12.34 0.85 3.08
N THR A 43 -12.02 0.68 1.81
CA THR A 43 -11.83 1.79 0.87
C THR A 43 -12.88 1.73 -0.23
N GLY A 44 -13.58 2.84 -0.47
CA GLY A 44 -14.35 3.03 -1.69
C GLY A 44 -13.39 3.42 -2.82
N VAL A 45 -13.17 2.53 -3.78
CA VAL A 45 -12.32 2.76 -4.95
C VAL A 45 -13.19 3.28 -6.09
N ILE A 46 -13.06 4.57 -6.40
CA ILE A 46 -13.87 5.28 -7.40
C ILE A 46 -13.10 5.31 -8.72
N ASN A 47 -13.72 4.76 -9.77
CA ASN A 47 -13.11 4.73 -11.10
C ASN A 47 -14.04 5.22 -12.22
N GLU A 48 -15.34 5.35 -11.96
CA GLU A 48 -16.34 5.76 -12.96
C GLU A 48 -17.20 6.91 -12.40
N VAL A 49 -17.52 7.87 -13.28
CA VAL A 49 -18.32 9.06 -12.95
C VAL A 49 -19.49 9.14 -13.90
N ILE A 50 -20.67 9.51 -13.38
CA ILE A 50 -21.82 9.86 -14.20
C ILE A 50 -22.17 11.32 -13.92
N LEU A 51 -22.08 12.15 -14.96
CA LEU A 51 -22.39 13.57 -14.88
C LEU A 51 -23.88 13.79 -15.18
N PRO A 52 -24.51 14.78 -14.54
CA PRO A 52 -25.89 15.16 -14.80
C PRO A 52 -26.03 15.79 -16.20
N GLU A 53 -27.03 15.35 -16.97
CA GLU A 53 -27.41 15.94 -18.25
C GLU A 53 -28.29 17.19 -18.05
N PHE A 54 -28.75 17.79 -19.15
CA PHE A 54 -29.71 18.90 -19.11
C PHE A 54 -31.00 18.45 -18.39
N GLU A 55 -31.50 19.29 -17.47
CA GLU A 55 -32.65 19.04 -16.57
C GLU A 55 -32.48 17.97 -15.49
N ASP A 56 -31.35 17.24 -15.44
CA ASP A 56 -31.09 16.21 -14.40
C ASP A 56 -30.99 16.82 -12.98
N ARG A 57 -30.71 18.12 -12.87
CA ARG A 57 -30.53 18.82 -11.59
C ARG A 57 -30.98 20.28 -11.63
N ASN A 58 -31.22 20.82 -10.44
CA ASN A 58 -31.43 22.25 -10.20
C ASN A 58 -30.29 22.79 -9.34
N VAL A 59 -29.63 23.84 -9.84
CA VAL A 59 -28.45 24.49 -9.25
C VAL A 59 -28.76 25.90 -8.72
N HIS A 60 -30.04 26.31 -8.69
CA HIS A 60 -30.47 27.58 -8.13
C HIS A 60 -30.97 27.39 -6.69
N GLY A 61 -30.18 27.83 -5.71
CA GLY A 61 -30.43 27.59 -4.29
C GLY A 61 -29.74 26.30 -3.82
N ASN A 62 -30.37 25.53 -2.93
CA ASN A 62 -29.83 24.22 -2.52
C ASN A 62 -29.81 23.28 -3.73
N VAL A 63 -28.64 22.74 -4.06
CA VAL A 63 -28.48 21.87 -5.22
C VAL A 63 -29.31 20.58 -5.03
N SER A 64 -30.04 20.18 -6.07
CA SER A 64 -30.91 18.99 -6.03
C SER A 64 -30.97 18.29 -7.39
N PHE A 65 -31.32 17.01 -7.41
CA PHE A 65 -31.47 16.22 -8.64
C PHE A 65 -32.89 15.68 -8.82
N ASN A 66 -33.26 15.41 -10.06
CA ASN A 66 -34.54 14.80 -10.39
C ASN A 66 -34.51 13.27 -10.22
N SER A 67 -35.69 12.64 -10.13
CA SER A 67 -35.77 11.18 -9.95
C SER A 67 -35.22 10.39 -11.14
N VAL A 68 -35.40 10.91 -12.36
CA VAL A 68 -34.97 10.25 -13.60
C VAL A 68 -33.44 10.06 -13.61
N TYR A 69 -32.70 11.06 -13.15
CA TYR A 69 -31.25 10.98 -13.05
C TYR A 69 -30.83 9.89 -12.06
N PHE A 70 -31.47 9.82 -10.89
CA PHE A 70 -31.19 8.78 -9.91
C PHE A 70 -31.61 7.37 -10.40
N ASP A 71 -32.67 7.26 -11.19
CA ASP A 71 -33.08 6.00 -11.82
C ASP A 71 -32.02 5.53 -12.84
N LYS A 72 -31.41 6.43 -13.62
CA LYS A 72 -30.26 6.12 -14.50
C LYS A 72 -29.08 5.58 -13.68
N VAL A 73 -28.71 6.29 -12.61
CA VAL A 73 -27.59 5.92 -11.72
C VAL A 73 -27.80 4.54 -11.10
N THR A 74 -28.97 4.30 -10.53
CA THR A 74 -29.28 3.02 -9.85
C THR A 74 -29.37 1.85 -10.84
N SER A 75 -29.94 2.07 -12.03
CA SER A 75 -29.99 1.05 -13.09
C SER A 75 -28.59 0.66 -13.56
N TYR A 76 -27.70 1.64 -13.77
CA TYR A 76 -26.32 1.38 -14.17
C TYR A 76 -25.53 0.65 -13.07
N ALA A 77 -25.67 1.10 -11.81
CA ALA A 77 -24.99 0.48 -10.68
C ALA A 77 -25.39 -1.00 -10.50
N LEU A 78 -26.69 -1.30 -10.62
CA LEU A 78 -27.20 -2.67 -10.52
C LEU A 78 -26.67 -3.56 -11.64
N ALA A 79 -26.67 -3.06 -12.88
CA ALA A 79 -26.21 -3.83 -14.04
C ALA A 79 -24.72 -4.20 -13.96
N ASN A 80 -23.91 -3.38 -13.29
CA ASN A 80 -22.45 -3.53 -13.22
C ASN A 80 -21.94 -3.93 -11.82
N ASN A 81 -22.81 -4.26 -10.86
CA ASN A 81 -22.47 -4.57 -9.47
C ASN A 81 -21.61 -3.49 -8.77
N LEU A 82 -21.96 -2.23 -8.96
CA LEU A 82 -21.22 -1.09 -8.42
C LEU A 82 -21.93 -0.47 -7.21
N GLY A 83 -21.14 0.08 -6.29
CA GLY A 83 -21.63 0.98 -5.25
C GLY A 83 -21.84 2.39 -5.80
N ILE A 84 -22.63 3.21 -5.10
CA ILE A 84 -22.95 4.59 -5.53
C ILE A 84 -22.33 5.59 -4.55
N CYS A 85 -21.66 6.59 -5.11
CA CYS A 85 -21.23 7.80 -4.43
C CYS A 85 -22.14 8.96 -4.83
N PHE A 86 -22.67 9.69 -3.85
CA PHE A 86 -23.29 11.00 -4.05
C PHE A 86 -22.28 12.10 -3.70
N ILE A 87 -22.12 13.08 -4.58
CA ILE A 87 -21.03 14.06 -4.51
C ILE A 87 -21.57 15.45 -4.79
N HIS A 88 -21.19 16.43 -3.96
CA HIS A 88 -21.49 17.85 -4.21
C HIS A 88 -20.38 18.80 -3.73
N SER A 89 -20.38 20.03 -4.22
CA SER A 89 -19.44 21.08 -3.78
C SER A 89 -19.99 21.90 -2.62
N HIS A 90 -19.09 22.40 -1.78
CA HIS A 90 -19.39 23.35 -0.69
C HIS A 90 -18.63 24.66 -0.90
N PRO A 91 -19.12 25.80 -0.38
CA PRO A 91 -18.51 27.11 -0.58
C PRO A 91 -17.32 27.41 0.35
N TYR A 92 -16.87 26.45 1.17
CA TYR A 92 -15.79 26.64 2.15
C TYR A 92 -14.57 25.75 1.86
N PRO A 93 -13.36 26.14 2.28
CA PRO A 93 -12.15 25.32 2.10
C PRO A 93 -12.02 24.23 3.19
N GLY A 94 -11.14 23.25 2.98
CA GLY A 94 -10.72 22.25 3.97
C GLY A 94 -11.65 21.04 4.11
N TRP A 95 -11.55 20.32 5.24
CA TRP A 95 -12.47 19.21 5.52
C TRP A 95 -13.86 19.72 5.87
N GLN A 96 -14.85 19.38 5.06
CA GLN A 96 -16.21 19.90 5.12
C GLN A 96 -17.05 19.19 6.17
N GLY A 97 -17.82 19.98 6.92
CA GLY A 97 -18.96 19.49 7.70
C GLY A 97 -20.15 19.13 6.80
N MET A 98 -21.30 18.88 7.41
CA MET A 98 -22.57 18.73 6.69
C MET A 98 -23.61 19.62 7.34
N SER A 99 -24.40 20.31 6.52
CA SER A 99 -25.60 20.99 6.94
C SER A 99 -26.70 19.97 7.31
N PHE A 100 -27.80 20.46 7.88
CA PHE A 100 -28.96 19.63 8.14
C PHE A 100 -29.53 19.03 6.83
N ASP A 101 -29.63 19.84 5.78
CA ASP A 101 -30.19 19.43 4.49
C ASP A 101 -29.32 18.35 3.83
N ASP A 102 -27.99 18.44 3.92
CA ASP A 102 -27.07 17.42 3.41
C ASP A 102 -27.28 16.07 4.11
N ILE A 103 -27.44 16.11 5.44
CA ILE A 103 -27.63 14.91 6.26
C ILE A 103 -28.93 14.23 5.86
N GLU A 104 -30.02 14.99 5.76
CA GLU A 104 -31.33 14.44 5.39
C GLU A 104 -31.32 13.90 3.95
N ALA A 105 -30.71 14.61 2.99
CA ALA A 105 -30.61 14.15 1.62
C ALA A 105 -29.86 12.81 1.51
N GLU A 106 -28.68 12.69 2.09
CA GLU A 106 -27.91 11.45 2.04
C GLU A 106 -28.57 10.31 2.83
N LYS A 107 -29.18 10.62 3.98
CA LYS A 107 -29.91 9.65 4.79
C LYS A 107 -31.15 9.10 4.07
N MET A 108 -31.82 9.92 3.24
CA MET A 108 -32.91 9.48 2.37
C MET A 108 -32.43 8.59 1.22
N LEU A 109 -31.23 8.82 0.70
CA LEU A 109 -30.64 8.03 -0.38
C LEU A 109 -30.08 6.69 0.08
N ALA A 110 -29.48 6.64 1.26
CA ALA A 110 -28.78 5.45 1.75
C ALA A 110 -29.62 4.15 1.73
N PRO A 111 -30.90 4.13 2.16
CA PRO A 111 -31.74 2.94 2.05
C PRO A 111 -31.99 2.48 0.61
N ARG A 112 -32.16 3.43 -0.32
CA ARG A 112 -32.42 3.14 -1.74
C ARG A 112 -31.18 2.55 -2.40
N VAL A 113 -30.02 3.17 -2.18
CA VAL A 113 -28.73 2.68 -2.66
C VAL A 113 -28.44 1.29 -2.11
N LYS A 114 -28.64 1.08 -0.80
CA LYS A 114 -28.42 -0.23 -0.16
C LYS A 114 -29.34 -1.31 -0.70
N ALA A 115 -30.60 -0.99 -1.00
CA ALA A 115 -31.56 -1.93 -1.56
C ALA A 115 -31.20 -2.33 -3.00
N VAL A 116 -30.71 -1.39 -3.81
CA VAL A 116 -30.34 -1.65 -5.21
C VAL A 116 -29.00 -2.37 -5.32
N THR A 117 -27.96 -1.85 -4.65
CA THR A 117 -26.57 -2.28 -4.89
C THR A 117 -26.08 -3.32 -3.89
N GLY A 118 -26.76 -3.48 -2.76
CA GLY A 118 -26.24 -4.25 -1.63
C GLY A 118 -25.06 -3.56 -0.90
N LEU A 119 -24.59 -2.41 -1.36
CA LEU A 119 -23.45 -1.65 -0.83
C LEU A 119 -23.91 -0.37 -0.12
N PRO A 120 -23.11 0.19 0.81
CA PRO A 120 -23.45 1.45 1.46
C PRO A 120 -23.42 2.63 0.48
N LEU A 121 -24.21 3.67 0.75
CA LEU A 121 -24.01 4.96 0.08
C LEU A 121 -22.69 5.58 0.59
N ILE A 122 -21.89 6.11 -0.33
CA ILE A 122 -20.80 7.02 0.01
C ILE A 122 -21.25 8.44 -0.28
N GLY A 123 -21.09 9.33 0.69
CA GLY A 123 -21.29 10.77 0.51
C GLY A 123 -19.93 11.47 0.45
N MET A 124 -19.72 12.34 -0.53
CA MET A 124 -18.48 13.12 -0.67
C MET A 124 -18.76 14.58 -0.90
N THR A 125 -17.87 15.43 -0.37
CA THR A 125 -17.91 16.88 -0.61
C THR A 125 -16.54 17.42 -0.96
N ILE A 126 -16.52 18.39 -1.88
CA ILE A 126 -15.31 19.12 -2.26
C ILE A 126 -15.41 20.59 -1.81
N GLY A 127 -14.38 21.07 -1.12
CA GLY A 127 -14.26 22.48 -0.74
C GLY A 127 -13.70 23.35 -1.87
N THR A 128 -13.75 24.67 -1.70
CA THR A 128 -13.25 25.66 -2.68
C THR A 128 -11.74 25.61 -2.92
N ASP A 129 -10.99 24.96 -2.02
CA ASP A 129 -9.54 24.69 -2.12
C ASP A 129 -9.23 23.28 -2.67
N ASN A 130 -10.25 22.60 -3.22
CA ASN A 130 -10.19 21.22 -3.72
C ASN A 130 -9.89 20.18 -2.65
N TYR A 131 -10.21 20.49 -1.39
CA TYR A 131 -10.06 19.56 -0.28
C TYR A 131 -11.26 18.63 -0.20
N TRP A 132 -11.01 17.32 -0.21
CA TRP A 132 -12.06 16.31 -0.20
C TRP A 132 -12.44 15.91 1.22
N SER A 133 -13.73 15.63 1.40
CA SER A 133 -14.30 15.00 2.59
C SER A 133 -15.23 13.86 2.17
N ALA A 134 -15.25 12.78 2.95
CA ALA A 134 -16.04 11.61 2.59
C ALA A 134 -16.62 10.89 3.81
N ARG A 135 -17.76 10.22 3.62
CA ARG A 135 -18.44 9.42 4.63
C ARG A 135 -19.13 8.20 4.02
N PHE A 136 -19.23 7.15 4.81
CA PHE A 136 -20.03 5.95 4.52
C PHE A 136 -21.33 6.00 5.32
N TRP A 137 -22.43 5.61 4.69
CA TRP A 137 -23.72 5.41 5.34
C TRP A 137 -23.99 3.93 5.55
N ILE A 138 -23.80 3.49 6.80
CA ILE A 138 -23.83 2.08 7.20
C ILE A 138 -25.18 1.75 7.84
N LYS A 139 -25.79 0.67 7.39
CA LYS A 139 -27.00 0.14 8.02
C LYS A 139 -26.63 -0.61 9.30
N GLU A 140 -26.96 -0.03 10.46
CA GLU A 140 -26.72 -0.68 11.77
C GLU A 140 -27.93 -1.48 12.27
N ALA A 141 -29.14 -1.06 11.93
CA ALA A 141 -30.39 -1.71 12.35
C ALA A 141 -31.47 -1.59 11.25
N PRO A 142 -32.60 -2.30 11.36
CA PRO A 142 -33.72 -2.09 10.45
C PRO A 142 -34.13 -0.62 10.39
N ASN A 143 -34.13 -0.04 9.18
CA ASN A 143 -34.43 1.38 8.92
C ASN A 143 -33.49 2.41 9.58
N THR A 144 -32.35 1.99 10.13
CA THR A 144 -31.36 2.88 10.73
C THR A 144 -30.06 2.87 9.93
N TYR A 145 -29.65 4.05 9.46
CA TYR A 145 -28.41 4.27 8.73
C TYR A 145 -27.58 5.33 9.46
N GLU A 146 -26.40 4.92 9.91
CA GLU A 146 -25.46 5.77 10.62
C GLU A 146 -24.31 6.19 9.71
N ARG A 147 -23.81 7.41 9.94
CA ARG A 147 -22.77 8.01 9.14
C ARG A 147 -21.40 7.81 9.80
N TYR A 148 -20.46 7.25 9.04
CA TYR A 148 -19.07 7.10 9.44
C TYR A 148 -18.17 7.94 8.55
N TRP A 149 -17.46 8.88 9.14
CA TRP A 149 -16.48 9.69 8.42
C TRP A 149 -15.31 8.82 7.94
N CYS A 150 -14.82 9.11 6.73
CA CYS A 150 -13.57 8.56 6.23
C CYS A 150 -12.39 9.21 6.96
N GLU A 151 -11.34 8.44 7.22
CA GLU A 151 -10.08 8.97 7.75
C GLU A 151 -9.33 9.78 6.70
N SER A 152 -9.45 9.36 5.43
CA SER A 152 -8.77 9.99 4.31
C SER A 152 -9.48 9.83 2.96
N VAL A 153 -9.14 10.71 2.03
CA VAL A 153 -9.41 10.60 0.60
C VAL A 153 -8.09 10.73 -0.15
N ARG A 154 -7.69 9.71 -0.92
CA ARG A 154 -6.43 9.70 -1.67
C ARG A 154 -6.66 9.80 -3.18
N ILE A 155 -5.88 10.66 -3.83
CA ILE A 155 -5.84 10.86 -5.27
C ILE A 155 -4.54 10.28 -5.80
N VAL A 156 -4.64 9.34 -6.73
CA VAL A 156 -3.53 8.48 -7.16
C VAL A 156 -3.26 8.64 -8.65
N GLY A 157 -2.02 8.88 -9.02
CA GLY A 157 -1.55 8.92 -10.40
C GLY A 157 -0.03 9.08 -10.46
N LYS A 158 0.44 10.05 -11.26
CA LYS A 158 1.87 10.46 -11.24
C LYS A 158 2.29 11.02 -9.90
N SER A 159 1.32 11.37 -9.05
CA SER A 159 1.54 11.71 -7.67
C SER A 159 0.56 11.04 -6.73
N LEU A 160 0.83 11.13 -5.43
CA LEU A 160 -0.15 10.83 -4.40
C LEU A 160 -0.45 12.11 -3.63
N LYS A 161 -1.74 12.45 -3.57
CA LYS A 161 -2.25 13.52 -2.69
C LYS A 161 -3.28 12.93 -1.76
N SER A 162 -3.12 13.18 -0.46
CA SER A 162 -4.05 12.69 0.56
C SER A 162 -4.68 13.83 1.35
N TYR A 163 -5.99 13.74 1.53
CA TYR A 163 -6.80 14.62 2.36
C TYR A 163 -7.26 13.86 3.58
N PHE A 164 -7.22 14.47 4.77
CA PHE A 164 -7.42 13.75 6.02
C PHE A 164 -8.46 14.43 6.91
N CYS A 165 -9.24 13.62 7.62
CA CYS A 165 -10.16 14.11 8.63
C CYS A 165 -9.42 14.36 9.95
N ASN A 166 -9.09 15.62 10.26
CA ASN A 166 -8.35 15.96 11.49
C ASN A 166 -9.05 15.50 12.80
N LYS A 167 -10.37 15.27 12.78
CA LYS A 167 -11.11 14.72 13.94
C LYS A 167 -10.82 13.23 14.18
N ILE A 168 -10.54 12.48 13.12
CA ILE A 168 -10.24 11.04 13.18
C ILE A 168 -8.73 10.81 13.26
N LEU A 169 -7.98 11.56 12.44
CA LEU A 169 -6.55 11.43 12.26
C LEU A 169 -5.90 12.81 12.46
N PRO A 170 -5.70 13.22 13.74
CA PRO A 170 -5.15 14.53 14.06
C PRO A 170 -3.72 14.69 13.56
N GLU A 171 -3.30 15.94 13.43
CA GLU A 171 -1.92 16.30 13.16
C GLU A 171 -1.02 15.89 14.33
N SER A 172 0.25 15.65 14.02
CA SER A 172 1.25 15.22 15.00
C SER A 172 2.08 16.43 15.44
N ASP A 173 2.47 16.46 16.71
CA ASP A 173 3.49 17.38 17.17
C ASP A 173 4.88 16.77 16.88
N PHE A 174 5.73 17.50 16.16
CA PHE A 174 7.07 17.05 15.81
C PHE A 174 8.11 17.82 16.63
N GLY A 175 8.96 17.10 17.34
CA GLY A 175 10.03 17.71 18.13
C GLY A 175 11.22 18.20 17.28
N GLU A 176 12.24 18.71 17.97
CA GLU A 176 13.47 19.23 17.35
C GLU A 176 14.20 18.17 16.49
N GLU A 177 13.97 16.88 16.73
CA GLU A 177 14.51 15.77 15.97
C GLU A 177 14.09 15.78 14.49
N PHE A 178 12.95 16.37 14.14
CA PHE A 178 12.46 16.49 12.76
C PHE A 178 12.70 17.86 12.12
N LYS A 179 13.39 18.79 12.81
CA LYS A 179 13.58 20.17 12.35
C LYS A 179 14.18 20.30 10.95
N ARG A 180 15.19 19.47 10.62
CA ARG A 180 15.84 19.48 9.29
C ARG A 180 14.90 19.02 8.18
N THR A 181 14.11 18.02 8.50
CA THR A 181 13.13 17.40 7.63
C THR A 181 12.01 18.40 7.32
N ILE A 182 11.42 18.99 8.37
CA ILE A 182 10.39 20.02 8.27
C ILE A 182 10.92 21.27 7.56
N SER A 183 12.15 21.72 7.83
CA SER A 183 12.71 22.89 7.14
C SER A 183 12.90 22.67 5.63
N SER A 184 12.93 21.42 5.18
CA SER A 184 13.15 21.08 3.76
C SER A 184 11.87 21.11 2.93
N TRP A 185 10.73 20.69 3.49
CA TRP A 185 9.46 20.60 2.75
C TRP A 185 8.24 21.23 3.43
N GLY A 186 8.41 21.77 4.63
CA GLY A 186 7.37 22.49 5.39
C GLY A 186 6.42 21.58 6.17
N ASP A 187 5.75 22.20 7.16
CA ASP A 187 4.86 21.50 8.10
C ASP A 187 3.72 20.76 7.39
N SER A 188 3.08 21.37 6.41
CA SER A 188 1.95 20.75 5.70
C SER A 188 2.33 19.41 5.07
N LYS A 189 3.52 19.31 4.46
CA LYS A 189 4.03 18.07 3.88
C LYS A 189 4.49 17.08 4.93
N GLN A 190 5.07 17.55 6.03
CA GLN A 190 5.40 16.69 7.15
C GLN A 190 4.14 16.03 7.74
N GLN A 191 3.05 16.80 7.91
CA GLN A 191 1.77 16.28 8.40
C GLN A 191 1.09 15.33 7.41
N GLU A 192 1.29 15.53 6.10
CA GLU A 192 0.84 14.56 5.09
C GLU A 192 1.61 13.24 5.25
N ILE A 193 2.95 13.28 5.26
CA ILE A 193 3.82 12.10 5.38
C ILE A 193 3.51 11.29 6.64
N SER A 194 3.35 11.96 7.78
CA SER A 194 3.15 11.27 9.06
C SER A 194 1.81 10.57 9.18
N ARG A 195 0.80 11.05 8.47
CA ARG A 195 -0.55 10.45 8.48
C ARG A 195 -0.70 9.30 7.51
N LEU A 196 0.25 9.11 6.59
CA LEU A 196 0.26 7.96 5.68
C LEU A 196 0.50 6.65 6.44
N LYS A 197 -0.20 5.60 6.01
CA LYS A 197 0.06 4.21 6.40
C LYS A 197 0.90 3.54 5.32
N ILE A 198 2.08 3.06 5.67
CA ILE A 198 3.01 2.49 4.69
C ILE A 198 3.26 1.01 5.02
N GLY A 199 2.99 0.15 4.04
CA GLY A 199 3.32 -1.27 4.09
C GLY A 199 4.69 -1.54 3.49
N ILE A 200 5.44 -2.46 4.08
CA ILE A 200 6.73 -2.94 3.58
C ILE A 200 6.62 -4.45 3.44
N VAL A 201 6.71 -4.93 2.20
CA VAL A 201 6.59 -6.34 1.86
C VAL A 201 7.99 -6.89 1.59
N GLY A 202 8.42 -7.84 2.43
CA GLY A 202 9.80 -8.29 2.51
C GLY A 202 10.62 -7.39 3.43
N LEU A 203 11.15 -7.96 4.51
CA LEU A 203 12.07 -7.34 5.45
C LEU A 203 13.47 -7.97 5.34
N GLY A 204 13.88 -8.21 4.10
CA GLY A 204 15.25 -8.46 3.73
C GLY A 204 16.16 -7.24 3.94
N SER A 205 17.32 -7.25 3.30
CA SER A 205 18.30 -6.16 3.42
C SER A 205 17.74 -4.80 3.05
N VAL A 206 17.08 -4.69 1.90
CA VAL A 206 16.45 -3.46 1.42
C VAL A 206 15.31 -3.03 2.35
N GLY A 207 14.35 -3.92 2.61
CA GLY A 207 13.16 -3.59 3.41
C GLY A 207 13.48 -3.15 4.84
N SER A 208 14.49 -3.74 5.48
CA SER A 208 14.93 -3.30 6.82
C SER A 208 15.50 -1.88 6.83
N ILE A 209 16.21 -1.47 5.76
CA ILE A 209 16.75 -0.12 5.59
C ILE A 209 15.63 0.87 5.25
N VAL A 210 14.70 0.48 4.37
CA VAL A 210 13.51 1.28 4.03
C VAL A 210 12.69 1.58 5.28
N ALA A 211 12.44 0.59 6.14
CA ALA A 211 11.66 0.77 7.37
C ALA A 211 12.28 1.83 8.30
N GLU A 212 13.58 1.73 8.54
CA GLU A 212 14.34 2.70 9.33
C GLU A 212 14.31 4.10 8.68
N ALA A 213 14.50 4.18 7.36
CA ALA A 213 14.50 5.43 6.63
C ALA A 213 13.12 6.13 6.65
N LEU A 214 12.02 5.37 6.51
CA LEU A 214 10.66 5.88 6.61
C LEU A 214 10.37 6.43 8.01
N LEU A 215 10.74 5.69 9.06
CA LEU A 215 10.63 6.17 10.45
C LEU A 215 11.37 7.51 10.62
N ARG A 216 12.61 7.59 10.15
CA ARG A 216 13.44 8.81 10.23
C ARG A 216 12.95 9.96 9.33
N THR A 217 12.10 9.67 8.36
CA THR A 217 11.39 10.65 7.53
C THR A 217 10.11 11.18 8.22
N GLY A 218 9.70 10.56 9.34
CA GLY A 218 8.54 10.96 10.14
C GLY A 218 7.27 10.16 9.84
N VAL A 219 7.40 9.02 9.14
CA VAL A 219 6.30 8.07 8.99
C VAL A 219 6.13 7.31 10.31
N LYS A 220 4.91 7.33 10.85
CA LYS A 220 4.60 6.70 12.14
C LYS A 220 3.65 5.51 12.06
N ASN A 221 3.08 5.22 10.88
CA ASN A 221 2.17 4.08 10.71
C ASN A 221 2.78 3.10 9.71
N LEU A 222 3.44 2.06 10.23
CA LEU A 222 4.12 1.05 9.42
C LEU A 222 3.42 -0.30 9.53
N THR A 223 3.35 -1.03 8.43
CA THR A 223 2.93 -2.43 8.39
C THR A 223 4.03 -3.26 7.77
N PHE A 224 4.50 -4.27 8.48
CA PHE A 224 5.54 -5.19 8.04
C PHE A 224 4.94 -6.51 7.63
N ILE A 225 5.21 -6.96 6.40
CA ILE A 225 4.67 -8.18 5.83
C ILE A 225 5.85 -9.03 5.35
N ASP A 226 6.24 -9.99 6.18
CA ASP A 226 7.32 -10.94 5.88
C ASP A 226 7.16 -12.18 6.77
N PHE A 227 7.11 -13.37 6.16
CA PHE A 227 6.97 -14.63 6.87
C PHE A 227 8.31 -15.22 7.34
N ASP A 228 9.45 -14.67 6.91
CA ASP A 228 10.76 -15.25 7.17
C ASP A 228 11.20 -15.11 8.63
N LEU A 229 12.01 -16.10 9.03
CA LEU A 229 12.81 -16.04 10.24
C LEU A 229 14.17 -15.41 9.97
N VAL A 230 14.75 -14.84 11.01
CA VAL A 230 16.16 -14.47 11.00
C VAL A 230 17.01 -15.74 10.96
N GLU A 231 17.85 -15.86 9.94
CA GLU A 231 18.87 -16.90 9.83
C GLU A 231 20.28 -16.32 10.08
N LEU A 232 21.23 -17.19 10.45
CA LEU A 232 22.63 -16.79 10.69
C LEU A 232 23.24 -16.11 9.45
N LYS A 233 22.90 -16.61 8.26
CA LYS A 233 23.35 -16.06 6.98
C LYS A 233 22.82 -14.66 6.70
N ASN A 234 21.90 -14.10 7.51
CA ASN A 234 21.33 -12.78 7.30
C ASN A 234 22.04 -11.68 8.10
N LEU A 235 22.92 -12.05 9.05
CA LEU A 235 23.55 -11.10 9.97
C LEU A 235 24.55 -10.14 9.30
N ASP A 236 25.01 -10.47 8.11
CA ASP A 236 25.88 -9.65 7.27
C ASP A 236 25.13 -8.50 6.58
N ARG A 237 23.79 -8.56 6.50
CA ARG A 237 23.02 -7.66 5.62
C ARG A 237 21.63 -7.25 6.09
N LEU A 238 21.10 -7.79 7.20
CA LEU A 238 19.88 -7.26 7.81
C LEU A 238 20.25 -6.14 8.78
N LEU A 239 19.58 -5.00 8.64
CA LEU A 239 19.79 -3.87 9.53
C LEU A 239 19.31 -4.20 10.95
N ALA A 240 20.13 -3.86 11.95
CA ALA A 240 19.78 -3.95 13.38
C ALA A 240 19.40 -5.37 13.90
N VAL A 241 19.86 -6.43 13.26
CA VAL A 241 19.66 -7.82 13.70
C VAL A 241 20.91 -8.38 14.36
N ASN A 242 20.75 -9.10 15.48
CA ASN A 242 21.85 -9.70 16.23
C ASN A 242 21.79 -11.24 16.24
N ARG A 243 22.89 -11.91 16.63
CA ARG A 243 22.94 -13.39 16.76
C ARG A 243 21.83 -13.97 17.65
N VAL A 244 21.40 -13.23 18.67
CA VAL A 244 20.33 -13.64 19.60
C VAL A 244 18.94 -13.67 18.94
N ASP A 245 18.80 -13.01 17.79
CA ASP A 245 17.55 -12.89 17.06
C ASP A 245 17.30 -14.06 16.10
N VAL A 246 18.30 -14.91 15.88
CA VAL A 246 18.17 -16.11 15.02
C VAL A 246 17.01 -17.00 15.47
N GLY A 247 16.13 -17.32 14.52
CA GLY A 247 14.90 -18.11 14.71
C GLY A 247 13.67 -17.29 15.13
N LYS A 248 13.78 -15.98 15.36
CA LYS A 248 12.63 -15.07 15.50
C LYS A 248 12.16 -14.58 14.13
N TYR A 249 10.90 -14.18 14.01
CA TYR A 249 10.42 -13.53 12.79
C TYR A 249 11.11 -12.18 12.57
N LYS A 250 11.45 -11.89 11.31
CA LYS A 250 12.05 -10.60 10.95
C LYS A 250 11.13 -9.43 11.30
N VAL A 251 9.82 -9.58 11.06
CA VAL A 251 8.81 -8.55 11.38
C VAL A 251 8.80 -8.16 12.86
N ASP A 252 8.95 -9.13 13.76
CA ASP A 252 8.94 -8.88 15.20
C ASP A 252 10.25 -8.23 15.67
N VAL A 253 11.38 -8.73 15.18
CA VAL A 253 12.71 -8.19 15.53
C VAL A 253 12.83 -6.74 15.09
N LEU A 254 12.48 -6.43 13.84
CA LEU A 254 12.58 -5.06 13.35
C LEU A 254 11.60 -4.13 14.05
N LYS A 255 10.36 -4.59 14.30
CA LYS A 255 9.37 -3.83 15.10
C LYS A 255 9.93 -3.47 16.48
N GLU A 256 10.50 -4.44 17.20
CA GLU A 256 11.11 -4.21 18.51
C GLU A 256 12.23 -3.16 18.43
N ARG A 257 13.10 -3.27 17.42
CA ARG A 257 14.22 -2.33 17.22
C ARG A 257 13.75 -0.89 16.97
N LEU A 258 12.77 -0.71 16.08
CA LEU A 258 12.26 0.62 15.73
C LEU A 258 11.50 1.27 16.89
N LEU A 259 10.70 0.50 17.63
CA LEU A 259 10.01 1.01 18.83
C LEU A 259 11.01 1.49 19.88
N ASN A 260 12.12 0.77 20.07
CA ASN A 260 13.17 1.13 21.02
C ASN A 260 13.97 2.40 20.62
N THR A 261 13.78 2.95 19.42
CA THR A 261 14.40 4.24 19.07
C THR A 261 13.75 5.41 19.80
N GLU A 262 12.49 5.25 20.24
CA GLU A 262 11.66 6.29 20.87
C GLU A 262 11.60 7.61 20.07
N LEU A 263 11.83 7.54 18.75
CA LEU A 263 11.90 8.73 17.88
C LEU A 263 10.53 9.40 17.69
N ILE A 264 9.45 8.61 17.66
CA ILE A 264 8.07 9.08 17.50
C ILE A 264 7.23 8.47 18.63
N SER A 265 6.55 9.32 19.41
CA SER A 265 5.82 8.92 20.61
C SER A 265 4.60 8.03 20.34
N ASP A 266 3.93 8.23 19.21
CA ASP A 266 2.76 7.47 18.78
C ASP A 266 3.04 6.55 17.57
N LEU A 267 4.28 6.04 17.48
CA LEU A 267 4.69 5.06 16.48
C LEU A 267 3.85 3.79 16.55
N SER A 268 3.17 3.47 15.44
CA SER A 268 2.38 2.27 15.26
C SER A 268 3.02 1.35 14.22
N ILE A 269 3.39 0.14 14.65
CA ILE A 269 3.94 -0.89 13.77
C ILE A 269 3.10 -2.16 13.88
N ASN A 270 2.46 -2.54 12.77
CA ASN A 270 1.77 -3.81 12.62
C ASN A 270 2.71 -4.86 12.04
N ALA A 271 2.96 -5.97 12.75
CA ALA A 271 3.84 -7.04 12.30
C ALA A 271 3.01 -8.22 11.83
N VAL A 272 3.19 -8.63 10.57
CA VAL A 272 2.37 -9.64 9.89
C VAL A 272 3.29 -10.74 9.35
N PRO A 273 3.47 -11.86 10.08
CA PRO A 273 4.36 -12.95 9.68
C PRO A 273 3.71 -13.87 8.63
N TYR A 274 3.26 -13.28 7.52
CA TYR A 274 2.58 -13.94 6.40
C TYR A 274 3.12 -13.43 5.08
N SER A 275 2.96 -14.22 4.02
CA SER A 275 3.24 -13.76 2.66
C SER A 275 2.17 -12.78 2.18
N ILE A 276 2.55 -11.88 1.27
CA ILE A 276 1.60 -11.01 0.55
C ILE A 276 0.64 -11.80 -0.34
N THR A 277 0.90 -13.07 -0.61
CA THR A 277 -0.03 -13.93 -1.36
C THR A 277 -1.07 -14.59 -0.46
N GLU A 278 -0.86 -14.57 0.86
CA GLU A 278 -1.77 -15.12 1.85
C GLU A 278 -2.79 -14.05 2.27
N LYS A 279 -3.96 -14.49 2.74
CA LYS A 279 -5.06 -13.61 3.13
C LYS A 279 -4.63 -12.55 4.14
N GLU A 280 -3.92 -12.94 5.18
CA GLU A 280 -3.48 -12.06 6.26
C GLU A 280 -2.51 -10.97 5.78
N GLY A 281 -1.61 -11.34 4.85
CA GLY A 281 -0.69 -10.38 4.23
C GLY A 281 -1.44 -9.40 3.32
N GLN A 282 -2.34 -9.90 2.47
CA GLN A 282 -3.13 -9.03 1.58
C GLN A 282 -4.04 -8.08 2.36
N GLU A 283 -4.80 -8.59 3.33
CA GLU A 283 -5.69 -7.75 4.15
C GLU A 283 -4.91 -6.65 4.90
N ALA A 284 -3.68 -6.93 5.33
CA ALA A 284 -2.81 -5.93 5.94
C ALA A 284 -2.26 -4.92 4.93
N ALA A 285 -1.92 -5.36 3.71
CA ALA A 285 -1.48 -4.47 2.64
C ALA A 285 -2.61 -3.52 2.19
N LEU A 286 -3.85 -4.01 2.12
CA LEU A 286 -5.04 -3.23 1.77
C LEU A 286 -5.40 -2.16 2.83
N ASP A 287 -4.87 -2.26 4.05
CA ASP A 287 -4.96 -1.22 5.08
C ASP A 287 -3.95 -0.07 4.90
N CYS A 288 -3.04 -0.16 3.91
CA CYS A 288 -1.96 0.83 3.67
C CYS A 288 -2.27 1.79 2.51
N ASP A 289 -1.73 3.01 2.57
CA ASP A 289 -1.84 4.01 1.51
C ASP A 289 -0.77 3.85 0.42
N ILE A 290 0.38 3.30 0.78
CA ILE A 290 1.53 3.00 -0.09
C ILE A 290 2.12 1.66 0.34
N LEU A 291 2.64 0.89 -0.61
CA LEU A 291 3.42 -0.31 -0.34
C LEU A 291 4.85 -0.16 -0.90
N PHE A 292 5.82 -0.68 -0.16
CA PHE A 292 7.17 -0.93 -0.66
C PHE A 292 7.30 -2.43 -0.95
N SER A 293 7.72 -2.74 -2.16
CA SER A 293 8.04 -4.08 -2.63
C SER A 293 9.54 -4.30 -2.47
N CYS A 294 9.92 -4.97 -1.40
CA CYS A 294 11.30 -5.35 -1.09
C CYS A 294 11.48 -6.87 -1.14
N VAL A 295 10.68 -7.52 -1.99
CA VAL A 295 10.68 -8.96 -2.28
C VAL A 295 11.60 -9.27 -3.46
N ASP A 296 12.13 -10.48 -3.51
CA ASP A 296 13.02 -10.95 -4.58
C ASP A 296 12.35 -11.94 -5.54
N MET A 297 11.15 -12.42 -5.21
CA MET A 297 10.45 -13.46 -5.97
C MET A 297 9.35 -12.91 -6.92
N PRO A 298 9.15 -13.53 -8.10
CA PRO A 298 8.16 -13.10 -9.10
C PRO A 298 6.70 -13.04 -8.63
N LEU A 299 6.21 -14.04 -7.90
CA LEU A 299 4.79 -14.15 -7.53
C LEU A 299 4.35 -13.06 -6.53
N PRO A 300 5.14 -12.74 -5.48
CA PRO A 300 4.91 -11.55 -4.67
C PRO A 300 4.89 -10.25 -5.48
N ARG A 301 5.81 -10.07 -6.44
CA ARG A 301 5.82 -8.88 -7.33
C ARG A 301 4.56 -8.81 -8.20
N TYR A 302 4.16 -9.91 -8.83
CA TYR A 302 2.90 -10.01 -9.59
C TYR A 302 1.69 -9.64 -8.73
N THR A 303 1.64 -10.15 -7.49
CA THR A 303 0.56 -9.86 -6.55
C THR A 303 0.50 -8.37 -6.23
N LEU A 304 1.64 -7.74 -5.93
CA LEU A 304 1.73 -6.31 -5.66
C LEU A 304 1.38 -5.45 -6.88
N ASP A 305 1.79 -5.88 -8.08
CA ASP A 305 1.42 -5.24 -9.35
C ASP A 305 -0.10 -5.19 -9.52
N CYS A 306 -0.77 -6.34 -9.38
CA CYS A 306 -2.22 -6.43 -9.44
C CYS A 306 -2.93 -5.61 -8.35
N LEU A 307 -2.46 -5.70 -7.10
CA LEU A 307 -3.06 -4.96 -5.98
C LEU A 307 -2.96 -3.45 -6.18
N SER A 308 -1.88 -2.96 -6.80
CA SER A 308 -1.66 -1.54 -7.03
C SER A 308 -2.73 -0.91 -7.90
N PHE A 309 -3.00 -1.52 -9.06
CA PHE A 309 -4.01 -1.04 -10.01
C PHE A 309 -5.43 -1.32 -9.53
N ALA A 310 -5.68 -2.49 -8.92
CA ALA A 310 -7.00 -2.87 -8.41
C ALA A 310 -7.50 -1.95 -7.28
N ASN A 311 -6.61 -1.55 -6.36
CA ASN A 311 -7.01 -0.85 -5.13
C ASN A 311 -6.58 0.62 -5.09
N LEU A 312 -5.94 1.10 -6.17
CA LEU A 312 -5.30 2.42 -6.24
C LEU A 312 -4.38 2.64 -5.02
N ILE A 313 -3.41 1.74 -4.88
CA ILE A 313 -2.36 1.79 -3.85
C ILE A 313 -1.02 1.82 -4.57
N PRO A 314 -0.30 2.95 -4.63
CA PRO A 314 1.03 2.98 -5.22
C PRO A 314 1.96 1.94 -4.60
N VAL A 315 2.70 1.23 -5.43
CA VAL A 315 3.78 0.33 -4.98
C VAL A 315 5.10 0.88 -5.47
N ILE A 316 6.05 1.03 -4.56
CA ILE A 316 7.44 1.40 -4.85
C ILE A 316 8.24 0.10 -4.86
N ASP A 317 8.89 -0.22 -5.97
CA ASP A 317 9.64 -1.47 -6.13
C ASP A 317 11.07 -1.22 -6.60
N GLY A 318 11.92 -2.14 -6.17
CA GLY A 318 13.32 -2.18 -6.51
C GLY A 318 13.84 -3.58 -6.82
N GLY A 319 14.92 -3.61 -7.60
CA GLY A 319 15.69 -4.83 -7.85
C GLY A 319 17.18 -4.53 -7.95
N ILE A 320 18.00 -5.48 -7.51
CA ILE A 320 19.45 -5.48 -7.67
C ILE A 320 19.79 -6.63 -8.61
N ASP A 321 20.68 -6.40 -9.57
CA ASP A 321 21.30 -7.43 -10.42
C ASP A 321 22.81 -7.31 -10.23
N THR A 322 23.48 -8.39 -9.80
CA THR A 322 24.90 -8.35 -9.42
C THR A 322 25.62 -9.63 -9.81
N ASN A 323 26.48 -9.52 -10.82
CA ASN A 323 27.19 -10.65 -11.38
C ASN A 323 28.67 -10.60 -10.96
N PRO A 324 29.20 -11.65 -10.29
CA PRO A 324 30.63 -11.81 -10.11
C PRO A 324 31.28 -12.30 -11.40
N LYS A 325 32.60 -12.13 -11.52
CA LYS A 325 33.36 -12.82 -12.58
C LYS A 325 33.26 -14.33 -12.41
N GLU A 326 33.38 -15.08 -13.51
CA GLU A 326 33.29 -16.54 -13.50
C GLU A 326 34.29 -17.21 -12.53
N ASP A 327 35.46 -16.58 -12.34
CA ASP A 327 36.52 -17.05 -11.43
C ASP A 327 36.35 -16.58 -9.98
N LEU A 328 35.29 -15.82 -9.69
CA LEU A 328 35.00 -15.19 -8.39
C LEU A 328 36.13 -14.29 -7.86
N SER A 329 37.05 -13.86 -8.72
CA SER A 329 38.17 -12.99 -8.34
C SER A 329 37.74 -11.56 -8.03
N ASN A 330 36.64 -11.11 -8.64
CA ASN A 330 36.11 -9.76 -8.50
C ASN A 330 34.64 -9.68 -8.91
N LEU A 331 34.03 -8.52 -8.68
CA LEU A 331 32.76 -8.13 -9.28
C LEU A 331 32.94 -7.97 -10.81
N ASP A 332 31.98 -8.48 -11.59
CA ASP A 332 31.88 -8.19 -13.02
C ASP A 332 30.98 -6.98 -13.25
N GLN A 333 29.74 -7.04 -12.76
CA GLN A 333 28.76 -5.96 -12.93
C GLN A 333 27.80 -5.87 -11.73
N SER A 334 27.40 -4.66 -11.35
CA SER A 334 26.26 -4.45 -10.46
C SER A 334 25.36 -3.31 -10.94
N ARG A 335 24.05 -3.53 -10.90
CA ARG A 335 23.03 -2.54 -11.20
C ARG A 335 21.90 -2.61 -10.19
N TRP A 336 21.20 -1.51 -10.01
CA TRP A 336 19.94 -1.52 -9.27
C TRP A 336 18.96 -0.51 -9.83
N LYS A 337 17.71 -0.92 -9.85
CA LYS A 337 16.61 -0.17 -10.45
C LYS A 337 15.54 0.09 -9.41
N ALA A 338 14.98 1.29 -9.39
CA ALA A 338 13.84 1.66 -8.55
C ALA A 338 12.76 2.38 -9.36
N HIS A 339 11.50 2.09 -9.07
CA HIS A 339 10.35 2.66 -9.77
C HIS A 339 9.11 2.69 -8.86
N THR A 340 8.08 3.43 -9.30
CA THR A 340 6.77 3.42 -8.67
C THR A 340 5.73 3.00 -9.69
N ILE A 341 4.90 2.03 -9.33
CA ILE A 341 3.77 1.57 -10.11
C ILE A 341 2.45 2.09 -9.53
N GLY A 342 1.43 2.12 -10.39
CA GLY A 342 0.08 2.56 -10.08
C GLY A 342 -0.57 3.20 -11.31
N PRO A 343 -1.76 3.79 -11.14
CA PRO A 343 -2.42 4.57 -12.19
C PRO A 343 -1.46 5.58 -12.85
N ASP A 344 -1.58 5.77 -14.16
CA ASP A 344 -0.75 6.67 -14.99
C ASP A 344 0.76 6.35 -15.00
N ARG A 345 1.13 5.12 -14.65
CA ARG A 345 2.52 4.62 -14.60
C ARG A 345 2.62 3.23 -15.25
N ILE A 346 3.81 2.89 -15.73
CA ILE A 346 4.11 1.54 -16.24
C ILE A 346 3.99 0.49 -15.11
N CYS A 347 3.40 -0.67 -15.40
CA CYS A 347 3.32 -1.80 -14.47
C CYS A 347 4.64 -2.59 -14.44
N MET A 348 4.83 -3.41 -13.40
CA MET A 348 6.05 -4.21 -13.25
C MET A 348 6.24 -5.21 -14.39
N GLN A 349 5.14 -5.81 -14.89
CA GLN A 349 5.21 -6.73 -16.03
C GLN A 349 5.69 -6.05 -17.32
N CYS A 350 5.14 -4.87 -17.66
CA CYS A 350 5.54 -4.14 -18.87
C CYS A 350 6.98 -3.61 -18.76
N LEU A 351 7.42 -3.26 -17.55
CA LEU A 351 8.81 -2.86 -17.28
C LEU A 351 9.79 -4.05 -17.29
N GLY A 352 9.30 -5.29 -17.40
CA GLY A 352 10.12 -6.49 -17.37
C GLY A 352 10.73 -6.81 -16.00
N GLN A 353 10.10 -6.33 -14.92
CA GLN A 353 10.58 -6.57 -13.55
C GLN A 353 10.37 -8.02 -13.09
N TYR A 354 9.39 -8.71 -13.67
CA TYR A 354 9.22 -10.16 -13.56
C TYR A 354 8.64 -10.69 -14.88
N LYS A 355 8.72 -12.01 -15.07
CA LYS A 355 8.06 -12.71 -16.17
C LYS A 355 6.83 -13.46 -15.66
N PRO A 356 5.68 -13.38 -16.33
CA PRO A 356 4.47 -14.12 -15.92
C PRO A 356 4.69 -15.64 -15.82
N GLU A 357 5.56 -16.19 -16.66
CA GLU A 357 5.92 -17.60 -16.64
C GLU A 357 6.65 -17.97 -15.33
N ASP A 358 7.54 -17.09 -14.86
CA ASP A 358 8.28 -17.31 -13.61
C ASP A 358 7.35 -17.21 -12.38
N ALA A 359 6.38 -16.29 -12.40
CA ALA A 359 5.34 -16.22 -11.36
C ALA A 359 4.44 -17.48 -11.36
N SER A 360 4.16 -18.03 -12.54
CA SER A 360 3.40 -19.28 -12.67
C SER A 360 4.18 -20.50 -12.18
N LEU A 361 5.50 -20.53 -12.42
CA LEU A 361 6.41 -21.57 -11.91
C LEU A 361 6.57 -21.51 -10.39
N GLU A 362 6.59 -20.31 -9.82
CA GLU A 362 6.60 -20.14 -8.37
C GLU A 362 5.30 -20.65 -7.76
N LEU A 363 4.16 -20.29 -8.37
CA LEU A 363 2.84 -20.73 -7.94
C LEU A 363 2.69 -22.25 -7.95
N SER A 364 3.32 -22.95 -8.89
CA SER A 364 3.30 -24.42 -8.93
C SER A 364 4.19 -25.09 -7.87
N GLY A 365 4.97 -24.30 -7.11
CA GLY A 365 5.93 -24.79 -6.13
C GLY A 365 7.23 -25.34 -6.73
N GLU A 366 7.43 -25.22 -8.04
CA GLU A 366 8.65 -25.73 -8.69
C GLU A 366 9.88 -24.89 -8.34
N LEU A 367 9.70 -23.59 -8.09
CA LEU A 367 10.79 -22.74 -7.61
C LEU A 367 11.19 -23.01 -6.14
N ASP A 368 10.42 -23.81 -5.41
CA ASP A 368 10.79 -24.33 -4.09
C ASP A 368 11.37 -25.76 -4.14
N ASN A 369 11.27 -26.43 -5.30
CA ASN A 369 11.67 -27.83 -5.48
C ASN A 369 13.19 -27.94 -5.75
N PRO A 370 13.99 -28.53 -4.84
CA PRO A 370 15.44 -28.60 -5.01
C PRO A 370 15.90 -29.37 -6.25
N ASN A 371 15.10 -30.34 -6.73
CA ASN A 371 15.42 -31.10 -7.93
C ASN A 371 15.18 -30.27 -9.20
N TYR A 372 14.12 -29.47 -9.20
CA TYR A 372 13.83 -28.55 -10.30
C TYR A 372 14.88 -27.44 -10.38
N ILE A 373 15.19 -26.79 -9.25
CA ILE A 373 16.19 -25.72 -9.17
C ILE A 373 17.56 -26.17 -9.72
N LYS A 374 17.98 -27.41 -9.43
CA LYS A 374 19.24 -27.97 -9.96
C LYS A 374 19.26 -28.09 -11.49
N GLY A 375 18.10 -28.24 -12.13
CA GLY A 375 17.96 -28.30 -13.57
C GLY A 375 17.93 -26.93 -14.25
N LEU A 376 17.77 -25.84 -13.48
CA LEU A 376 17.73 -24.49 -14.03
C LEU A 376 19.13 -24.02 -14.47
N PRO A 377 19.22 -23.14 -15.48
CA PRO A 377 20.48 -22.50 -15.86
C PRO A 377 21.17 -21.84 -14.67
N LYS A 378 22.51 -21.86 -14.63
CA LYS A 378 23.28 -21.23 -13.55
C LYS A 378 23.00 -19.73 -13.39
N ASN A 379 22.67 -19.06 -14.49
CA ASN A 379 22.32 -17.64 -14.53
C ASN A 379 20.81 -17.38 -14.31
N HIS A 380 20.00 -18.39 -13.97
CA HIS A 380 18.60 -18.20 -13.59
C HIS A 380 18.52 -17.42 -12.27
N PHE A 381 17.55 -16.50 -12.12
CA PHE A 381 17.48 -15.58 -10.97
C PHE A 381 17.46 -16.30 -9.60
N VAL A 382 16.78 -17.44 -9.49
CA VAL A 382 16.74 -18.29 -8.27
C VAL A 382 18.14 -18.78 -7.84
N ASN A 383 19.06 -18.93 -8.78
CA ASN A 383 20.44 -19.37 -8.51
C ASN A 383 21.38 -18.20 -8.17
N ARG A 384 20.90 -16.94 -8.25
CA ARG A 384 21.72 -15.75 -8.02
C ARG A 384 21.66 -15.34 -6.54
N GLY A 385 22.81 -15.31 -5.88
CA GLY A 385 22.95 -14.95 -4.46
C GLY A 385 23.17 -13.46 -4.24
N GLU A 386 22.37 -12.62 -4.88
CA GLU A 386 22.66 -11.20 -5.10
C GLU A 386 22.17 -10.34 -3.94
N ASN A 387 22.86 -10.39 -2.81
CA ASN A 387 22.52 -9.50 -1.71
C ASN A 387 23.74 -9.02 -0.93
N VAL A 388 24.26 -7.87 -1.37
CA VAL A 388 25.34 -7.14 -0.72
C VAL A 388 24.74 -5.91 -0.02
N PHE A 389 25.05 -5.74 1.27
CA PHE A 389 24.48 -4.66 2.09
C PHE A 389 24.69 -3.26 1.47
N GLY A 390 25.86 -2.99 0.90
CA GLY A 390 26.16 -1.71 0.25
C GLY A 390 25.26 -1.39 -0.95
N PHE A 391 24.92 -2.40 -1.76
CA PHE A 391 24.00 -2.23 -2.89
C PHE A 391 22.55 -2.13 -2.40
N SER A 392 22.18 -2.90 -1.37
CA SER A 392 20.88 -2.77 -0.71
C SER A 392 20.63 -1.38 -0.13
N LEU A 393 21.65 -0.76 0.47
CA LEU A 393 21.57 0.61 0.96
C LEU A 393 21.32 1.62 -0.17
N SER A 394 21.98 1.42 -1.31
CA SER A 394 21.83 2.29 -2.48
C SER A 394 20.44 2.15 -3.11
N LEU A 395 19.93 0.92 -3.24
CA LEU A 395 18.58 0.67 -3.72
C LEU A 395 17.52 1.24 -2.78
N ALA A 396 17.63 0.97 -1.47
CA ALA A 396 16.70 1.52 -0.47
C ALA A 396 16.67 3.06 -0.53
N GLY A 397 17.83 3.69 -0.72
CA GLY A 397 17.91 5.14 -0.96
C GLY A 397 17.11 5.59 -2.19
N MET A 398 17.20 4.87 -3.31
CA MET A 398 16.42 5.17 -4.52
C MET A 398 14.92 4.93 -4.34
N GLU A 399 14.51 3.89 -3.61
CA GLU A 399 13.08 3.67 -3.28
C GLU A 399 12.53 4.80 -2.40
N ILE A 400 13.29 5.25 -1.40
CA ILE A 400 12.93 6.41 -0.58
C ILE A 400 12.84 7.69 -1.43
N GLN A 401 13.71 7.87 -2.42
CA GLN A 401 13.60 9.00 -3.36
C GLN A 401 12.32 8.92 -4.21
N GLN A 402 11.90 7.73 -4.64
CA GLN A 402 10.63 7.54 -5.35
C GLN A 402 9.45 7.92 -4.44
N PHE A 403 9.46 7.50 -3.18
CA PHE A 403 8.47 7.88 -2.17
C PHE A 403 8.39 9.40 -1.97
N LEU A 404 9.53 10.04 -1.70
CA LEU A 404 9.57 11.49 -1.50
C LEU A 404 9.10 12.23 -2.75
N SER A 405 9.48 11.76 -3.94
CA SER A 405 9.04 12.36 -5.21
C SER A 405 7.52 12.26 -5.37
N LEU A 406 6.94 11.10 -5.05
CA LEU A 406 5.49 10.84 -5.15
C LEU A 406 4.65 11.82 -4.30
N ILE A 407 5.15 12.21 -3.12
CA ILE A 407 4.44 13.06 -2.15
C ILE A 407 4.79 14.55 -2.27
N LEU A 408 6.09 14.87 -2.39
CA LEU A 408 6.58 16.24 -2.29
C LEU A 408 6.41 17.04 -3.58
N LYS A 409 6.40 16.38 -4.74
CA LYS A 409 6.31 17.02 -6.07
C LYS A 409 7.33 18.18 -6.26
N PRO A 410 8.64 17.96 -6.09
CA PRO A 410 9.62 19.00 -6.38
C PRO A 410 9.54 19.45 -7.85
N ARG A 411 10.00 20.68 -8.11
CA ARG A 411 10.05 21.22 -9.48
C ARG A 411 10.93 20.33 -10.38
N GLY A 412 10.44 20.00 -11.57
CA GLY A 412 11.18 19.19 -12.55
C GLY A 412 11.21 17.69 -12.20
N ILE A 413 10.21 17.20 -11.47
CA ILE A 413 10.10 15.80 -11.07
C ILE A 413 10.11 14.83 -12.26
N TYR A 414 10.95 13.81 -12.17
CA TYR A 414 10.89 12.62 -13.00
C TYR A 414 10.26 11.49 -12.18
N TYR A 415 9.19 10.91 -12.71
CA TYR A 415 8.36 9.90 -12.03
C TYR A 415 8.58 8.49 -12.56
N GLY A 416 9.42 8.31 -13.59
CA GLY A 416 9.65 7.02 -14.22
C GLY A 416 10.64 6.12 -13.48
N PRO A 417 10.95 4.95 -14.08
CA PRO A 417 12.00 4.06 -13.61
C PRO A 417 13.38 4.71 -13.68
N LYS A 418 14.24 4.37 -12.73
CA LYS A 418 15.65 4.80 -12.68
C LYS A 418 16.52 3.60 -12.42
N GLU A 419 17.59 3.42 -13.18
CA GLU A 419 18.58 2.37 -12.96
C GLU A 419 19.97 2.98 -12.78
N MET A 420 20.67 2.60 -11.72
CA MET A 420 22.07 2.96 -11.51
C MET A 420 22.96 1.79 -11.95
N ASP A 421 23.93 2.09 -12.80
CA ASP A 421 25.02 1.18 -13.15
C ASP A 421 26.25 1.51 -12.30
N PHE A 422 26.60 0.61 -11.37
CA PHE A 422 27.71 0.81 -10.44
C PHE A 422 29.06 0.91 -11.16
N ASN A 423 29.24 0.18 -12.25
CA ASN A 423 30.49 0.08 -12.98
C ASN A 423 30.84 1.39 -13.70
N THR A 424 29.83 2.00 -14.33
CA THR A 424 29.99 3.22 -15.13
C THR A 424 29.71 4.49 -14.33
N GLY A 425 28.94 4.38 -13.23
CA GLY A 425 28.45 5.51 -12.46
C GLY A 425 27.26 6.23 -13.10
N ASN A 426 26.69 5.68 -14.18
CA ASN A 426 25.58 6.29 -14.90
C ASN A 426 24.23 5.95 -14.24
N ILE A 427 23.31 6.92 -14.29
CA ILE A 427 21.90 6.68 -13.98
C ILE A 427 21.12 6.76 -15.29
N ASP A 428 20.48 5.66 -15.65
CA ASP A 428 19.59 5.56 -16.80
C ASP A 428 18.15 5.90 -16.41
N PHE A 429 17.48 6.58 -17.34
CA PHE A 429 16.09 7.04 -17.26
C PHE A 429 15.33 6.74 -18.56
N ASP A 430 15.98 6.13 -19.56
CA ASP A 430 15.40 5.83 -20.87
C ASP A 430 14.60 4.53 -20.82
N PHE A 431 13.48 4.59 -20.11
CA PHE A 431 12.52 3.50 -19.98
C PHE A 431 11.16 3.92 -20.52
N ASP A 432 10.39 2.94 -20.99
CA ASP A 432 8.97 3.13 -21.22
C ASP A 432 8.29 3.57 -19.92
N ASN A 433 7.48 4.62 -20.01
CA ASN A 433 6.76 5.19 -18.86
C ASN A 433 5.27 4.82 -18.85
N GLU A 434 4.80 4.15 -19.90
CA GLU A 434 3.41 3.77 -20.11
C GLU A 434 3.34 2.28 -20.44
N CYS A 435 2.25 1.64 -20.02
CA CYS A 435 2.00 0.25 -20.40
C CYS A 435 1.61 0.13 -21.88
N LYS A 436 1.75 -1.08 -22.42
CA LYS A 436 1.18 -1.44 -23.72
C LYS A 436 -0.34 -1.24 -23.72
N GLN A 437 -0.91 -0.92 -24.87
CA GLN A 437 -2.35 -0.65 -25.02
C GLN A 437 -3.28 -1.81 -24.66
N ASP A 438 -2.78 -3.04 -24.60
CA ASP A 438 -3.52 -4.27 -24.27
C ASP A 438 -3.05 -4.88 -22.95
N CYS A 439 -2.38 -4.09 -22.10
CA CYS A 439 -1.87 -4.56 -20.82
C CYS A 439 -3.01 -4.98 -19.88
N SER A 440 -3.06 -6.28 -19.59
CA SER A 440 -4.07 -6.90 -18.71
C SER A 440 -4.06 -6.36 -17.28
N ILE A 441 -2.93 -5.85 -16.80
CA ILE A 441 -2.81 -5.29 -15.44
C ILE A 441 -3.32 -3.86 -15.42
N SER A 442 -2.66 -2.96 -16.16
CA SER A 442 -2.92 -1.52 -16.04
C SER A 442 -4.31 -1.12 -16.53
N GLN A 443 -4.84 -1.78 -17.56
CA GLN A 443 -6.18 -1.51 -18.07
C GLN A 443 -7.22 -2.49 -17.53
N GLY A 444 -6.86 -3.77 -17.41
CA GLY A 444 -7.82 -4.81 -17.03
C GLY A 444 -8.19 -4.83 -15.55
N LEU A 445 -7.33 -4.29 -14.67
CA LEU A 445 -7.54 -4.33 -13.22
C LEU A 445 -7.81 -2.95 -12.60
N LEU A 446 -7.76 -1.86 -13.36
CA LEU A 446 -7.87 -0.52 -12.78
C LEU A 446 -9.18 -0.36 -11.98
N GLY A 447 -9.05 -0.17 -10.67
CA GLY A 447 -10.19 0.04 -9.78
C GLY A 447 -11.11 -1.18 -9.57
N SER A 448 -10.68 -2.39 -9.91
CA SER A 448 -11.47 -3.63 -9.72
C SER A 448 -11.59 -4.08 -8.26
N ALA A 449 -10.69 -3.61 -7.39
CA ALA A 449 -10.68 -3.83 -5.94
C ALA A 449 -10.91 -5.30 -5.52
N ASP A 450 -11.89 -5.58 -4.64
CA ASP A 450 -12.12 -6.91 -4.04
C ASP A 450 -12.43 -8.02 -5.06
N GLU A 451 -12.84 -7.68 -6.28
CA GLU A 451 -13.01 -8.67 -7.35
C GLU A 451 -11.67 -9.30 -7.75
N THR A 452 -10.61 -8.50 -7.81
CA THR A 452 -9.25 -8.98 -8.08
C THR A 452 -8.62 -9.55 -6.82
N ASN A 453 -8.74 -8.89 -5.67
CA ASN A 453 -8.06 -9.29 -4.42
C ASN A 453 -8.31 -10.77 -4.08
N LYS A 454 -9.58 -11.20 -4.10
CA LYS A 454 -9.96 -12.58 -3.74
C LYS A 454 -9.34 -13.63 -4.65
N SER A 455 -9.11 -13.30 -5.92
CA SER A 455 -8.51 -14.22 -6.89
C SER A 455 -6.99 -14.39 -6.71
N LEU A 456 -6.34 -13.48 -5.99
CA LEU A 456 -4.90 -13.50 -5.74
C LEU A 456 -4.53 -14.23 -4.44
N ILE A 457 -5.50 -14.57 -3.59
CA ILE A 457 -5.24 -15.26 -2.32
C ILE A 457 -4.92 -16.73 -2.60
N MET A 458 -3.82 -17.19 -2.02
CA MET A 458 -3.34 -18.56 -2.17
C MET A 458 -2.48 -18.97 -0.96
N ASN A 459 -2.36 -20.29 -0.76
CA ASN A 459 -1.43 -20.84 0.23
C ASN A 459 0.01 -20.63 -0.24
N HIS A 460 0.91 -20.30 0.69
CA HIS A 460 2.32 -20.09 0.40
C HIS A 460 3.19 -21.11 1.13
N LEU A 461 3.73 -22.08 0.40
CA LEU A 461 4.43 -23.24 0.98
C LEU A 461 5.67 -22.85 1.81
N ALA A 462 6.49 -21.92 1.30
CA ALA A 462 7.65 -21.43 2.04
C ALA A 462 7.26 -20.70 3.34
N ALA A 463 6.09 -20.04 3.37
CA ALA A 463 5.60 -19.35 4.56
C ALA A 463 5.13 -20.35 5.62
N GLU A 464 4.41 -21.39 5.20
CA GLU A 464 4.02 -22.49 6.07
C GLU A 464 5.24 -23.18 6.69
N ASN A 465 6.26 -23.49 5.87
CA ASN A 465 7.51 -24.07 6.35
C ASN A 465 8.24 -23.16 7.35
N SER A 466 8.22 -21.84 7.14
CA SER A 466 8.80 -20.87 8.07
C SER A 466 8.09 -20.90 9.43
N ARG A 467 6.74 -20.94 9.43
CA ARG A 467 5.94 -21.07 10.66
C ARG A 467 6.23 -22.37 11.41
N ILE A 468 6.32 -23.50 10.71
CA ILE A 468 6.69 -24.80 11.31
C ILE A 468 8.09 -24.75 11.93
N LYS A 469 9.08 -24.15 11.24
CA LYS A 469 10.44 -23.96 11.78
C LYS A 469 10.43 -23.12 13.05
N HIS A 470 9.61 -22.07 13.08
CA HIS A 470 9.48 -21.18 14.22
C HIS A 470 8.94 -21.91 15.45
N GLU A 471 7.83 -22.63 15.30
CA GLU A 471 7.19 -23.41 16.37
C GLU A 471 8.15 -24.45 16.96
N ASN A 472 8.86 -25.18 16.09
CA ASN A 472 9.88 -26.15 16.50
C ASN A 472 11.02 -25.49 17.28
N SER A 473 11.44 -24.27 16.90
CA SER A 473 12.49 -23.53 17.61
C SER A 473 12.07 -23.16 19.04
N ILE A 474 10.78 -22.80 19.24
CA ILE A 474 10.22 -22.46 20.55
C ILE A 474 10.14 -23.71 21.43
N LEU A 475 9.64 -24.82 20.89
CA LEU A 475 9.55 -26.10 21.61
C LEU A 475 10.94 -26.58 22.08
N ASN A 476 11.94 -26.49 21.20
CA ASN A 476 13.31 -26.87 21.55
C ASN A 476 13.93 -25.96 22.63
N LYS A 477 13.65 -24.65 22.62
CA LYS A 477 14.08 -23.73 23.69
C LYS A 477 13.41 -24.06 25.03
N LYS A 478 12.10 -24.36 25.03
CA LYS A 478 11.36 -24.78 26.24
C LYS A 478 11.92 -26.08 26.83
N ASN A 479 12.17 -27.08 25.98
CA ASN A 479 12.75 -28.35 26.43
C ASN A 479 14.16 -28.16 27.00
N ARG A 480 15.04 -27.37 26.36
CA ARG A 480 16.36 -27.04 26.92
C ARG A 480 16.29 -26.31 28.26
N GLY A 481 15.35 -25.37 28.42
CA GLY A 481 15.12 -24.69 29.70
C GLY A 481 14.68 -25.65 30.80
N PHE A 482 13.79 -26.59 30.47
CA PHE A 482 13.34 -27.64 31.39
C PHE A 482 14.47 -28.60 31.80
N TYR A 483 15.30 -29.04 30.83
CA TYR A 483 16.48 -29.86 31.13
C TYR A 483 17.55 -29.11 31.94
N SER A 484 17.74 -27.81 31.69
CA SER A 484 18.65 -26.96 32.49
C SER A 484 18.16 -26.84 33.94
N PHE A 485 16.87 -26.57 34.12
CA PHE A 485 16.23 -26.48 35.44
C PHE A 485 16.29 -27.81 36.21
N LEU A 486 16.04 -28.94 35.53
CA LEU A 486 16.20 -30.26 36.12
C LEU A 486 17.65 -30.54 36.52
N LYS A 487 18.62 -30.15 35.71
CA LYS A 487 20.05 -30.33 35.99
C LYS A 487 20.52 -29.49 37.18
N GLU A 488 20.04 -28.25 37.29
CA GLU A 488 20.29 -27.39 38.46
C GLU A 488 19.63 -27.93 39.72
N SER A 489 18.38 -28.40 39.62
CA SER A 489 17.65 -29.02 40.75
C SER A 489 18.32 -30.31 41.23
N ILE A 490 18.78 -31.17 40.31
CA ILE A 490 19.54 -32.38 40.63
C ILE A 490 20.88 -32.02 41.27
N ASN A 491 21.62 -31.05 40.73
CA ASN A 491 22.88 -30.61 41.33
C ASN A 491 22.69 -30.03 42.75
N SER A 492 21.59 -29.32 43.03
CA SER A 492 21.28 -28.84 44.38
C SER A 492 20.93 -29.95 45.38
N LEU A 493 20.41 -31.10 44.90
CA LEU A 493 20.10 -32.27 45.72
C LEU A 493 21.34 -33.10 46.08
N PHE A 494 22.43 -32.98 45.31
CA PHE A 494 23.71 -33.67 45.56
C PHE A 494 24.77 -32.77 46.23
N SER A 495 24.38 -31.58 46.71
CA SER A 495 25.25 -30.60 47.35
C SER A 495 25.20 -30.62 48.90
N PHE A 496 24.69 -31.69 49.51
CA PHE A 496 24.62 -31.87 50.97
C PHE A 496 25.54 -32.98 51.47
#